data_AF-A0A843AAB8-F1
#
_entry.id   AF-A0A843AAB8-F1
#
_cell.length_a   1.000
_cell.length_b   1.000
_cell.length_c   1.000
_cell.angle_alpha   90.00
_cell.angle_beta   90.00
_cell.angle_gamma   90.00
#
_symmetry.space_group_name_H-M   'P 1'
#
loop_
_entity.id
_entity.type
_entity.pdbx_description
1 polymer ?
#
loop_
_entity_poly.entity_id
_entity_poly.type
_entity_poly.pdbx_seq_one_letter_code
_entity_poly.pdbx_strand_id
1 'polypeptide(L)'
;MRAQPLFHSYVVVYDTGFAPNSADGYCTLACCKPDIRKSAEMGDWIVGTGSVKNYGKKKLVYAMKVTEKITFDEYYKDNRFKDRIDNIYYKGRQLKNKYHGKRDIQRDLNGKYVLISEKFYYFGKDALDIPMELDWIRKEGPKHKSCFDEKQKQEFENWITTKIF
;
A
#
# COMPACT_ATOMS: atom_id res chain seq x y z
N MET A 1 14.14 15.36 -10.85
CA MET A 1 13.54 15.01 -9.54
C MET A 1 12.12 15.56 -9.51
N ARG A 2 11.17 14.82 -8.96
CA ARG A 2 9.77 15.28 -8.85
C ARG A 2 9.69 16.34 -7.76
N ALA A 3 9.02 17.46 -8.02
CA ALA A 3 9.03 18.62 -7.13
C ALA A 3 8.35 18.37 -5.77
N GLN A 4 7.39 17.42 -5.71
CA GLN A 4 6.59 17.16 -4.51
C GLN A 4 6.16 15.68 -4.42
N PRO A 5 6.04 15.11 -3.20
CA PRO A 5 5.54 13.75 -2.99
C PRO A 5 4.11 13.59 -3.48
N LEU A 6 3.78 12.48 -4.12
CA LEU A 6 2.41 12.14 -4.45
C LEU A 6 1.68 11.48 -3.30
N PHE A 7 0.37 11.43 -3.44
CA PHE A 7 -0.51 10.65 -2.60
C PHE A 7 -1.34 9.75 -3.51
N HIS A 8 -1.38 8.47 -3.17
CA HIS A 8 -2.01 7.41 -3.94
C HIS A 8 -3.11 6.77 -3.10
N SER A 9 -4.33 6.73 -3.63
CA SER A 9 -5.44 6.08 -2.94
C SER A 9 -6.11 5.00 -3.79
N TYR A 10 -6.43 3.87 -3.18
CA TYR A 10 -7.16 2.79 -3.82
C TYR A 10 -8.12 2.07 -2.87
N VAL A 11 -9.09 1.37 -3.46
CA VAL A 11 -10.05 0.56 -2.71
C VAL A 11 -9.46 -0.83 -2.38
N VAL A 12 -9.38 -1.16 -1.09
CA VAL A 12 -9.10 -2.49 -0.55
C VAL A 12 -10.41 -3.27 -0.52
N VAL A 13 -10.52 -4.27 -1.39
CA VAL A 13 -11.72 -5.12 -1.44
C VAL A 13 -11.64 -6.16 -0.34
N TYR A 14 -10.56 -6.93 -0.29
CA TYR A 14 -10.28 -7.91 0.74
C TYR A 14 -8.87 -7.68 1.27
N ASP A 15 -8.74 -7.73 2.58
CA ASP A 15 -7.44 -7.69 3.23
C ASP A 15 -7.14 -9.06 3.83
N THR A 16 -6.14 -9.73 3.28
CA THR A 16 -5.67 -11.05 3.73
C THR A 16 -4.32 -10.96 4.44
N GLY A 17 -3.82 -9.75 4.67
CA GLY A 17 -2.45 -9.48 5.14
C GLY A 17 -1.37 -9.74 4.10
N PHE A 18 -1.70 -10.10 2.86
CA PHE A 18 -0.71 -10.39 1.82
C PHE A 18 -0.17 -9.13 1.15
N ALA A 19 -1.00 -8.15 0.80
CA ALA A 19 -0.55 -6.89 0.20
C ALA A 19 -1.67 -5.84 0.32
N PRO A 20 -1.61 -4.91 1.28
CA PRO A 20 -0.46 -4.62 2.16
C PRO A 20 -0.15 -5.77 3.14
N ASN A 21 1.11 -5.87 3.57
CA ASN A 21 1.53 -6.73 4.67
C ASN A 21 2.21 -5.87 5.73
N SER A 22 1.72 -5.89 6.98
CA SER A 22 2.13 -5.03 8.09
C SER A 22 2.95 -5.73 9.19
N ALA A 23 3.62 -6.84 8.84
CA ALA A 23 4.40 -7.62 9.80
C ALA A 23 5.77 -7.00 10.12
N ASP A 24 6.35 -7.42 11.25
CA ASP A 24 7.77 -7.20 11.61
C ASP A 24 8.20 -5.72 11.64
N GLY A 25 7.27 -4.80 11.95
CA GLY A 25 7.56 -3.37 12.00
C GLY A 25 7.62 -2.70 10.62
N TYR A 26 7.19 -3.38 9.55
CA TYR A 26 7.16 -2.83 8.20
C TYR A 26 5.80 -3.04 7.53
N CYS A 27 5.32 -2.01 6.83
CA CYS A 27 4.26 -2.15 5.84
C CYS A 27 4.86 -2.26 4.44
N THR A 28 4.51 -3.33 3.73
CA THR A 28 4.99 -3.62 2.39
C THR A 28 3.82 -3.74 1.42
N LEU A 29 4.03 -3.22 0.20
CA LEU A 29 3.16 -3.45 -0.94
C LEU A 29 3.99 -4.13 -2.03
N ALA A 30 4.03 -5.47 -2.00
CA ALA A 30 4.90 -6.26 -2.88
C ALA A 30 4.24 -6.72 -4.18
N CYS A 31 2.99 -7.21 -4.14
CA CYS A 31 2.37 -7.84 -5.33
C CYS A 31 1.18 -7.03 -5.89
N CYS A 32 0.37 -6.42 -5.03
CA CYS A 32 -0.80 -5.64 -5.44
C CYS A 32 -0.44 -4.29 -6.08
N LYS A 33 -1.39 -3.73 -6.84
CA LYS A 33 -1.34 -2.37 -7.43
C LYS A 33 -0.05 -2.06 -8.20
N PRO A 34 0.24 -2.80 -9.28
CA PRO A 34 1.48 -2.64 -10.05
C PRO A 34 1.70 -1.21 -10.54
N ASP A 35 0.66 -0.49 -10.96
CA ASP A 35 0.80 0.89 -11.44
C ASP A 35 1.28 1.85 -10.35
N ILE A 36 0.81 1.68 -9.11
CA ILE A 36 1.28 2.47 -7.96
C ILE A 36 2.73 2.10 -7.67
N ARG A 37 3.04 0.80 -7.53
CA ARG A 37 4.41 0.34 -7.24
C ARG A 37 5.44 0.80 -8.26
N LYS A 38 5.05 0.87 -9.53
CA LYS A 38 5.89 1.34 -10.63
C LYS A 38 6.17 2.85 -10.57
N SER A 39 5.22 3.64 -10.09
CA SER A 39 5.23 5.11 -10.22
C SER A 39 5.47 5.89 -8.92
N ALA A 40 5.14 5.31 -7.77
CA ALA A 40 5.35 5.92 -6.47
C ALA A 40 6.85 6.02 -6.16
N GLU A 41 7.27 7.09 -5.53
CA GLU A 41 8.63 7.33 -5.08
C GLU A 41 8.71 7.46 -3.55
N MET A 42 9.93 7.45 -3.01
CA MET A 42 10.15 7.71 -1.59
C MET A 42 9.54 9.06 -1.18
N GLY A 43 8.84 9.07 -0.05
CA GLY A 43 8.07 10.20 0.46
C GLY A 43 6.60 10.20 0.06
N ASP A 44 6.21 9.43 -0.97
CA ASP A 44 4.81 9.35 -1.41
C ASP A 44 3.95 8.62 -0.37
N TRP A 45 2.68 9.00 -0.27
CA TRP A 45 1.70 8.30 0.56
C TRP A 45 0.91 7.28 -0.24
N ILE A 46 0.73 6.09 0.32
CA ILE A 46 -0.18 5.06 -0.19
C ILE A 46 -1.29 4.84 0.83
N VAL A 47 -2.54 4.93 0.39
CA VAL A 47 -3.73 4.81 1.23
C VAL A 47 -4.69 3.76 0.68
N GLY A 48 -5.04 2.80 1.52
CA GLY A 48 -6.05 1.79 1.25
C GLY A 48 -7.36 2.14 1.95
N THR A 49 -8.37 2.57 1.20
CA THR A 49 -9.72 2.76 1.72
C THR A 49 -10.52 1.46 1.57
N GLY A 50 -11.27 1.07 2.59
CA GLY A 50 -12.11 -0.13 2.57
C GLY A 50 -13.22 -0.03 1.53
N SER A 51 -13.53 -1.15 0.87
CA SER A 51 -14.69 -1.22 -0.01
C SER A 51 -16.00 -1.06 0.77
N VAL A 52 -16.97 -0.37 0.17
CA VAL A 52 -18.29 -0.12 0.79
C VAL A 52 -18.96 -1.43 1.22
N LYS A 53 -18.83 -2.48 0.41
CA LYS A 53 -19.46 -3.78 0.68
C LYS A 53 -18.87 -4.49 1.89
N ASN A 54 -17.55 -4.45 2.07
CA ASN A 54 -16.88 -5.29 3.08
C ASN A 54 -16.52 -4.53 4.36
N TYR A 55 -16.41 -3.20 4.30
CA TYR A 55 -16.01 -2.36 5.43
C TYR A 55 -17.05 -1.30 5.78
N GLY A 56 -17.97 -0.98 4.87
CA GLY A 56 -18.84 0.19 4.98
C GLY A 56 -18.24 1.42 4.31
N LYS A 57 -18.99 2.53 4.33
CA LYS A 57 -18.52 3.80 3.75
C LYS A 57 -17.43 4.41 4.63
N LYS A 58 -16.51 5.15 3.99
CA LYS A 58 -15.53 6.00 4.68
C LYS A 58 -14.63 5.24 5.66
N LYS A 59 -14.12 4.08 5.26
CA LYS A 59 -13.19 3.29 6.08
C LYS A 59 -11.76 3.36 5.57
N LEU A 60 -10.82 3.62 6.47
CA LEU A 60 -9.39 3.54 6.23
C LEU A 60 -8.88 2.18 6.73
N VAL A 61 -8.39 1.35 5.81
CA VAL A 61 -7.79 0.05 6.14
C VAL A 61 -6.34 0.22 6.51
N TYR A 62 -5.59 1.00 5.72
CA TYR A 62 -4.20 1.31 6.03
C TYR A 62 -3.72 2.57 5.31
N ALA A 63 -2.64 3.14 5.81
CA ALA A 63 -1.87 4.19 5.16
C ALA A 63 -0.38 3.96 5.39
N MET A 64 0.47 4.26 4.41
CA MET A 64 1.92 4.21 4.57
C MET A 64 2.61 5.32 3.79
N LYS A 65 3.64 5.93 4.36
CA LYS A 65 4.56 6.81 3.64
C LYS A 65 5.72 5.97 3.12
N VAL A 66 5.94 5.93 1.81
CA VAL A 66 7.01 5.12 1.21
C VAL A 66 8.37 5.59 1.76
N THR A 67 9.03 4.75 2.55
CA THR A 67 10.38 5.02 3.05
C THR A 67 11.45 4.33 2.23
N GLU A 68 11.08 3.29 1.46
CA GLU A 68 12.02 2.56 0.62
C GLU A 68 11.30 1.94 -0.59
N LYS A 69 12.00 1.85 -1.72
CA LYS A 69 11.52 1.28 -2.99
C LYS A 69 12.63 0.44 -3.59
N ILE A 70 12.44 -0.88 -3.60
CA ILE A 70 13.44 -1.84 -4.07
C ILE A 70 12.84 -2.80 -5.08
N THR A 71 13.67 -3.49 -5.86
CA THR A 71 13.22 -4.54 -6.78
C THR A 71 12.77 -5.79 -6.03
N PHE A 72 12.04 -6.67 -6.71
CA PHE A 72 11.68 -7.98 -6.15
C PHE A 72 12.90 -8.82 -5.75
N ASP A 73 13.99 -8.76 -6.52
CA ASP A 73 15.20 -9.55 -6.24
C ASP A 73 15.97 -9.03 -5.03
N GLU A 74 15.95 -7.72 -4.80
CA GLU A 74 16.48 -7.11 -3.58
C GLU A 74 15.59 -7.47 -2.38
N TYR A 75 14.26 -7.33 -2.50
CA TYR A 75 13.30 -7.72 -1.47
C TYR A 75 13.44 -9.19 -1.06
N TYR A 76 13.67 -10.07 -2.04
CA TYR A 76 13.88 -11.49 -1.79
C TYR A 76 15.14 -11.81 -0.98
N LYS A 77 16.23 -11.09 -1.25
CA LYS A 77 17.54 -11.32 -0.60
C LYS A 77 17.65 -10.63 0.76
N ASP A 78 16.78 -9.67 1.03
CA ASP A 78 16.82 -8.90 2.25
C ASP A 78 16.33 -9.72 3.44
N ASN A 79 17.20 -9.86 4.45
CA ASN A 79 16.91 -10.62 5.65
C ASN A 79 15.72 -10.06 6.45
N ARG A 80 15.41 -8.75 6.33
CA ARG A 80 14.24 -8.12 6.97
C ARG A 80 12.92 -8.74 6.51
N PHE A 81 12.89 -9.26 5.29
CA PHE A 81 11.66 -9.72 4.62
C PHE A 81 11.69 -11.21 4.30
N LYS A 82 12.65 -11.93 4.88
CA LYS A 82 12.75 -13.38 4.73
C LYS A 82 11.49 -14.05 5.28
N ASP A 83 11.00 -15.06 4.57
CA ASP A 83 9.82 -15.86 4.94
C ASP A 83 8.49 -15.08 5.04
N ARG A 84 8.46 -13.78 4.73
CA ARG A 84 7.21 -13.02 4.64
C ARG A 84 6.32 -13.59 3.55
N ILE A 85 5.04 -13.66 3.85
CA ILE A 85 4.05 -14.25 2.95
C ILE A 85 3.90 -13.51 1.63
N ASP A 86 4.35 -12.25 1.55
CA ASP A 86 4.30 -11.39 0.36
C ASP A 86 5.62 -11.37 -0.44
N ASN A 87 6.67 -12.05 0.06
CA ASN A 87 7.96 -12.20 -0.57
C ASN A 87 8.02 -13.47 -1.42
N ILE A 88 7.31 -13.45 -2.55
CA ILE A 88 7.07 -14.65 -3.37
C ILE A 88 7.75 -14.63 -4.74
N TYR A 89 8.66 -13.69 -5.03
CA TYR A 89 9.31 -13.60 -6.34
C TYR A 89 10.83 -13.49 -6.23
N TYR A 90 11.54 -14.30 -7.01
CA TYR A 90 13.00 -14.22 -7.17
C TYR A 90 13.42 -14.58 -8.58
N LYS A 91 14.24 -13.73 -9.22
CA LYS A 91 14.70 -13.89 -10.60
C LYS A 91 13.55 -14.14 -11.58
N GLY A 92 12.44 -13.43 -11.37
CA GLY A 92 11.20 -13.55 -12.15
C GLY A 92 10.40 -14.84 -11.92
N ARG A 93 10.79 -15.70 -10.98
CA ARG A 93 10.08 -16.94 -10.65
C ARG A 93 9.24 -16.76 -9.40
N GLN A 94 7.99 -17.24 -9.45
CA GLN A 94 7.08 -17.22 -8.31
C GLN A 94 7.32 -18.42 -7.40
N LEU A 95 7.42 -18.20 -6.09
CA LEU A 95 7.39 -19.23 -5.07
C LEU A 95 5.94 -19.69 -4.81
N LYS A 96 5.78 -20.98 -4.51
CA LYS A 96 4.47 -21.57 -4.22
C LYS A 96 3.89 -20.94 -2.95
N ASN A 97 2.66 -20.44 -3.04
CA ASN A 97 1.93 -19.82 -1.94
C ASN A 97 0.42 -20.00 -2.16
N LYS A 98 -0.40 -19.55 -1.19
CA LYS A 98 -1.87 -19.67 -1.23
C LYS A 98 -2.61 -18.44 -1.77
N TYR A 99 -1.91 -17.35 -2.03
CA TYR A 99 -2.50 -16.04 -2.33
C TYR A 99 -2.54 -15.78 -3.84
N HIS A 100 -1.39 -15.91 -4.51
CA HIS A 100 -1.22 -15.66 -5.93
C HIS A 100 -0.68 -16.91 -6.63
N GLY A 101 -1.10 -17.11 -7.89
CA GLY A 101 -0.68 -18.23 -8.72
C GLY A 101 -0.10 -17.78 -10.06
N LYS A 102 0.08 -18.73 -10.99
CA LYS A 102 0.70 -18.50 -12.30
C LYS A 102 0.06 -17.36 -13.11
N ARG A 103 -1.26 -17.20 -12.99
CA ARG A 103 -2.03 -16.14 -13.67
C ARG A 103 -1.69 -14.73 -13.19
N ASP A 104 -1.15 -14.59 -11.98
CA ASP A 104 -0.85 -13.32 -11.35
C ASP A 104 0.57 -12.83 -11.66
N ILE A 105 1.46 -13.73 -12.11
CA ILE A 105 2.90 -13.47 -12.33
C ILE A 105 3.13 -12.24 -13.20
N GLN A 106 2.47 -12.17 -14.36
CA GLN A 106 2.66 -11.04 -15.28
C GLN A 106 2.22 -9.71 -14.63
N ARG A 107 1.08 -9.71 -13.94
CA ARG A 107 0.55 -8.52 -13.27
C ARG A 107 1.46 -8.07 -12.13
N ASP A 108 1.93 -9.02 -11.31
CA ASP A 108 2.77 -8.72 -10.17
C ASP A 108 4.15 -8.20 -10.61
N LEU A 109 4.79 -8.87 -11.57
CA LEU A 109 6.12 -8.45 -12.05
C LEU A 109 6.07 -7.14 -12.85
N ASN A 110 4.94 -6.80 -13.48
CA ASN A 110 4.75 -5.50 -14.13
C ASN A 110 4.86 -4.29 -13.17
N GLY A 111 4.68 -4.51 -11.86
CA GLY A 111 4.86 -3.48 -10.85
C GLY A 111 6.33 -3.11 -10.59
N LYS A 112 7.28 -3.96 -11.01
CA LYS A 112 8.74 -3.83 -10.92
C LYS A 112 9.34 -3.74 -9.51
N TYR A 113 8.71 -3.01 -8.60
CA TYR A 113 9.25 -2.65 -7.30
C TYR A 113 8.33 -3.09 -6.17
N VAL A 114 8.91 -3.35 -5.00
CA VAL A 114 8.21 -3.46 -3.73
C VAL A 114 8.34 -2.11 -3.02
N LEU A 115 7.22 -1.59 -2.54
CA LEU A 115 7.20 -0.38 -1.71
C LEU A 115 7.21 -0.80 -0.24
N ILE A 116 8.05 -0.16 0.55
CA ILE A 116 8.25 -0.49 1.97
C ILE A 116 8.09 0.80 2.79
N SER A 117 7.56 0.66 3.99
CA SER A 117 7.39 1.73 4.94
C SER A 117 7.59 1.28 6.38
N GLU A 118 8.39 2.02 7.13
CA GLU A 118 8.43 2.01 8.61
C GLU A 118 7.44 3.03 9.22
N LYS A 119 6.87 3.90 8.39
CA LYS A 119 5.94 4.97 8.77
C LYS A 119 4.55 4.65 8.24
N PHE A 120 3.88 3.70 8.91
CA PHE A 120 2.60 3.19 8.47
C PHE A 120 1.57 3.07 9.60
N TYR A 121 0.31 2.98 9.18
CA TYR A 121 -0.87 2.83 10.00
C TYR A 121 -1.68 1.70 9.40
N TYR A 122 -1.96 0.65 10.17
CA TYR A 122 -2.67 -0.51 9.69
C TYR A 122 -3.80 -0.87 10.65
N PHE A 123 -5.03 -0.74 10.17
CA PHE A 123 -6.25 -1.00 10.94
C PHE A 123 -6.93 -2.30 10.51
N GLY A 124 -6.66 -2.79 9.29
CA GLY A 124 -7.17 -4.07 8.81
C GLY A 124 -8.70 -4.14 8.89
N LYS A 125 -9.22 -5.16 9.58
CA LYS A 125 -10.67 -5.35 9.82
C LYS A 125 -11.29 -4.26 10.71
N ASP A 126 -10.50 -3.66 11.60
CA ASP A 126 -10.92 -2.63 12.55
C ASP A 126 -10.77 -1.24 11.90
N ALA A 127 -11.12 -1.16 10.61
CA ALA A 127 -10.87 -0.02 9.76
C ALA A 127 -11.43 1.28 10.35
N LEU A 128 -10.59 2.31 10.36
CA LEU A 128 -10.86 3.59 11.00
C LEU A 128 -11.86 4.41 10.18
N ASP A 129 -12.80 5.09 10.84
CA ASP A 129 -13.69 6.04 10.17
C ASP A 129 -12.92 7.27 9.67
N ILE A 130 -13.05 7.53 8.37
CA ILE A 130 -12.51 8.69 7.69
C ILE A 130 -13.46 9.86 7.96
N PRO A 131 -13.00 10.94 8.60
CA PRO A 131 -13.82 12.10 8.88
C PRO A 131 -14.20 12.83 7.58
N MET A 132 -15.26 13.64 7.61
CA MET A 132 -15.83 14.22 6.38
C MET A 132 -14.84 15.15 5.66
N GLU A 133 -13.99 15.81 6.43
CA GLU A 133 -12.93 16.71 5.98
C GLU A 133 -11.88 15.98 5.13
N LEU A 134 -11.76 14.65 5.29
CA LEU A 134 -10.83 13.82 4.54
C LEU A 134 -11.52 12.93 3.50
N ASP A 135 -12.80 13.15 3.18
CA ASP A 135 -13.53 12.31 2.21
C ASP A 135 -12.87 12.34 0.82
N TRP A 136 -12.08 13.39 0.54
CA TRP A 136 -11.28 13.55 -0.69
C TRP A 136 -10.23 12.45 -0.89
N ILE A 137 -9.80 11.73 0.16
CA ILE A 137 -8.87 10.60 0.03
C ILE A 137 -9.51 9.40 -0.66
N ARG A 138 -10.84 9.29 -0.67
CA ARG A 138 -11.51 8.14 -1.30
C ARG A 138 -11.33 8.17 -2.82
N LYS A 139 -11.12 6.99 -3.38
CA LYS A 139 -11.25 6.74 -4.81
C LYS A 139 -12.65 6.17 -5.09
N GLU A 140 -13.39 6.84 -5.95
CA GLU A 140 -14.64 6.30 -6.51
C GLU A 140 -14.34 5.48 -7.77
N GLY A 141 -14.87 4.25 -7.85
CA GLY A 141 -14.67 3.36 -9.01
C GLY A 141 -13.28 2.71 -9.10
N PRO A 142 -13.00 1.97 -10.19
CA PRO A 142 -11.76 1.20 -10.35
C PRO A 142 -10.50 2.09 -10.48
N LYS A 143 -9.31 1.46 -10.48
CA LYS A 143 -7.97 2.10 -10.50
C LYS A 143 -7.57 2.76 -9.17
N HIS A 144 -6.79 3.84 -9.22
CA HIS A 144 -6.28 4.58 -8.07
C HIS A 144 -6.38 6.10 -8.33
N LYS A 145 -6.39 6.91 -7.27
CA LYS A 145 -6.28 8.39 -7.34
C LYS A 145 -4.81 8.77 -7.11
N SER A 146 -4.29 9.68 -7.91
CA SER A 146 -2.95 10.27 -7.76
C SER A 146 -3.05 11.79 -7.95
N CYS A 147 -2.18 12.55 -7.31
CA CYS A 147 -2.14 14.02 -7.27
C CYS A 147 -3.14 14.66 -6.28
N PHE A 148 -2.57 15.17 -5.18
CA PHE A 148 -3.25 15.92 -4.13
C PHE A 148 -2.36 17.12 -3.80
N ASP A 149 -2.94 18.24 -3.38
CA ASP A 149 -2.19 19.43 -3.03
C ASP A 149 -1.47 19.28 -1.67
N GLU A 150 -0.56 20.20 -1.34
CA GLU A 150 0.21 20.15 -0.10
C GLU A 150 -0.67 20.30 1.16
N LYS A 151 -1.74 21.08 1.07
CA LYS A 151 -2.66 21.28 2.19
C LYS A 151 -3.38 19.97 2.54
N GLN A 152 -3.87 19.26 1.54
CA GLN A 152 -4.48 17.94 1.67
C GLN A 152 -3.52 16.93 2.32
N LYS A 153 -2.26 16.89 1.86
CA LYS A 153 -1.25 16.00 2.45
C LYS A 153 -1.01 16.32 3.92
N GLN A 154 -0.83 17.60 4.26
CA GLN A 154 -0.59 18.02 5.64
C GLN A 154 -1.79 17.74 6.55
N GLU A 155 -3.01 18.00 6.06
CA GLU A 155 -4.25 17.67 6.78
C GLU A 155 -4.34 16.17 7.07
N PHE A 156 -4.03 15.33 6.08
CA PHE A 156 -4.01 13.89 6.27
C PHE A 156 -2.91 13.45 7.24
N GLU A 157 -1.68 13.95 7.08
CA GLU A 157 -0.55 13.61 7.95
C GLU A 157 -0.85 14.00 9.41
N ASN A 158 -1.39 15.20 9.64
CA ASN A 158 -1.77 15.66 10.97
C ASN A 158 -2.88 14.79 11.56
N TRP A 159 -3.91 14.46 10.77
CA TRP A 159 -4.98 13.61 11.25
C TRP A 159 -4.49 12.21 11.61
N ILE A 160 -3.78 11.54 10.70
CA ILE A 160 -3.41 10.13 10.90
C ILE A 160 -2.42 9.95 12.06
N THR A 161 -1.50 10.91 12.25
CA THR A 161 -0.53 10.91 13.36
C THR A 161 -1.20 11.09 14.73
N THR A 162 -2.36 11.76 14.81
CA THR A 162 -3.11 11.94 16.06
C THR A 162 -3.99 10.73 16.44
N LYS A 163 -4.06 9.71 15.59
CA LYS A 163 -4.89 8.51 15.82
C LYS A 163 -4.14 7.35 16.46
N ILE A 164 -2.84 7.51 16.74
CA ILE A 164 -2.04 6.58 17.52
C ILE A 164 -1.69 7.27 18.84
N PHE A 165 -2.54 7.10 19.84
CA PHE A 165 -2.22 7.23 21.27
C PHE A 165 -2.87 6.06 22.00
#